data_AF-A0A8T5IAU3-F1
#
_entry.id   AF-A0A8T5IAU3-F1
#
_cell.length_a   1.000
_cell.length_b   1.000
_cell.length_c   1.000
_cell.angle_alpha   90.00
_cell.angle_beta   90.00
_cell.angle_gamma   90.00
#
_symmetry.space_group_name_H-M   'P 1'
#
loop_
_entity.id
_entity.type
_entity.pdbx_description
1 polymer ?
#
loop_
_entity_poly.entity_id
_entity_poly.type
_entity_poly.pdbx_seq_one_letter_code
_entity_poly.pdbx_strand_id
1 'polypeptide(L)'
;MKRGIVIFGTIVLTLVVFSLLSLSNNSITGNAVFTPTIPADCSDESIRATWDSIFEENSLGTTVIINSTESEKCNSYYAHKVVGDFIYLLSGKDIGGNVAIQAFRANSTQAYKDQMTSITEISSEEITQIIGDLDIDLDLQNRSITITEVYDVFDSVFKITPTLWGEASESSFLVYLFDENSNDGSELKYHAGVGMANYSADWYLFSLSPIVSCTANWTAQNNSCQSDDRITTYYVDDNSCGSEVGKPSNETEYCDYGNDSVIGNFSDLDTSRVTLAVYINGTSGNSSKDYSDFGETKVELKSGNDVVVEFDWDFSSVLNLDKIYVQKQLSSADLGYLLVRGIKVDKTILVNKLNSSSDKICIKDEEIDSIGEVSVDCSGSNEELISCPHTGLKILCSLENNGTHFKVSGLDNSAVIEYMDGCALNWNCTSWSPCSNGQQTRTCEDINSCGTNLGKPNLTKSCSAYCTPDWNCTSWQPEECSENGTQTRVCTDINSCGTDDGKSPESKTCKEGSGSGLWRWIIIILAIIFGVIIIALIILWLIISKRKSGSAEGQVQESPPQSPPPSDPQIPQQEQQVQQVQPFQQA
;
A
#
# COMPACT_ATOMS: atom_id res chain seq x y z
N MET A 1 -39.08 -39.29 11.81
CA MET A 1 -38.13 -38.43 12.54
C MET A 1 -36.80 -38.48 11.77
N LYS A 2 -36.74 -37.83 10.58
CA LYS A 2 -35.63 -37.92 9.59
C LYS A 2 -35.56 -36.64 8.72
N ARG A 3 -35.72 -35.46 9.32
CA ARG A 3 -35.77 -34.16 8.60
C ARG A 3 -35.07 -33.01 9.33
N GLY A 4 -34.13 -33.32 10.22
CA GLY A 4 -33.30 -32.34 10.92
C GLY A 4 -31.79 -32.56 10.76
N ILE A 5 -31.38 -33.41 9.80
CA ILE A 5 -30.03 -34.00 9.67
C ILE A 5 -29.46 -33.69 8.27
N VAL A 6 -29.55 -32.42 7.87
CA VAL A 6 -28.89 -31.81 6.69
C VAL A 6 -28.39 -30.40 7.08
N ILE A 7 -28.38 -30.13 8.39
CA ILE A 7 -28.24 -28.80 8.96
C ILE A 7 -26.87 -28.64 9.59
N PHE A 8 -26.20 -29.72 10.04
CA PHE A 8 -24.91 -29.58 10.73
C PHE A 8 -23.74 -29.39 9.75
N GLY A 9 -23.66 -30.18 8.68
CA GLY A 9 -22.60 -30.01 7.67
C GLY A 9 -22.70 -28.66 6.96
N THR A 10 -23.94 -28.23 6.67
CA THR A 10 -24.21 -26.89 6.11
C THR A 10 -23.99 -25.77 7.12
N ILE A 11 -24.30 -25.92 8.42
CA ILE A 11 -23.99 -24.91 9.45
C ILE A 11 -22.49 -24.79 9.71
N VAL A 12 -21.73 -25.89 9.88
CA VAL A 12 -20.28 -25.76 10.12
C VAL A 12 -19.59 -25.13 8.91
N LEU A 13 -19.96 -25.55 7.68
CA LEU A 13 -19.43 -24.94 6.47
C LEU A 13 -19.86 -23.46 6.33
N THR A 14 -21.11 -23.10 6.63
CA THR A 14 -21.56 -21.70 6.55
C THR A 14 -21.02 -20.82 7.68
N LEU A 15 -20.84 -21.33 8.90
CA LEU A 15 -20.17 -20.61 9.98
C LEU A 15 -18.70 -20.38 9.65
N VAL A 16 -17.99 -21.38 9.12
CA VAL A 16 -16.62 -21.21 8.62
C VAL A 16 -16.58 -20.19 7.49
N VAL A 17 -17.49 -20.25 6.51
CA VAL A 17 -17.59 -19.25 5.41
C VAL A 17 -17.98 -17.85 5.92
N PHE A 18 -18.79 -17.73 6.96
CA PHE A 18 -19.20 -16.45 7.54
C PHE A 18 -18.10 -15.84 8.43
N SER A 19 -17.34 -16.68 9.15
CA SER A 19 -16.10 -16.30 9.84
C SER A 19 -15.03 -15.84 8.85
N LEU A 20 -14.79 -16.60 7.78
CA LEU A 20 -13.90 -16.26 6.66
C LEU A 20 -14.23 -14.88 6.05
N LEU A 21 -15.52 -14.55 5.91
CA LEU A 21 -15.95 -13.25 5.40
C LEU A 21 -15.76 -12.11 6.43
N SER A 22 -15.89 -12.39 7.73
CA SER A 22 -15.87 -11.37 8.78
C SER A 22 -14.49 -11.10 9.42
N LEU A 23 -13.54 -12.04 9.33
CA LEU A 23 -12.17 -11.89 9.84
C LEU A 23 -11.16 -11.38 8.80
N SER A 24 -11.61 -11.17 7.56
CA SER A 24 -10.83 -10.70 6.39
C SER A 24 -10.15 -9.32 6.53
N ASN A 25 -10.27 -8.64 7.68
CA ASN A 25 -9.65 -7.35 7.97
C ASN A 25 -8.43 -7.42 8.91
N ASN A 26 -8.06 -8.60 9.43
CA ASN A 26 -6.91 -8.73 10.33
C ASN A 26 -5.59 -8.84 9.55
N SER A 27 -4.56 -8.13 10.03
CA SER A 27 -3.29 -7.96 9.33
C SER A 27 -2.39 -9.20 9.45
N ILE A 28 -1.91 -9.69 8.31
CA ILE A 28 -0.92 -10.76 8.21
C ILE A 28 0.37 -10.30 8.91
N THR A 29 0.68 -10.89 10.07
CA THR A 29 1.93 -10.63 10.79
C THR A 29 2.77 -11.89 10.86
N GLY A 30 3.97 -11.82 10.30
CA GLY A 30 4.78 -13.00 9.98
C GLY A 30 5.43 -13.66 11.19
N ASN A 31 5.06 -14.91 11.43
CA ASN A 31 5.98 -15.97 11.84
C ASN A 31 5.76 -17.17 10.91
N ALA A 32 6.72 -18.11 10.88
CA ALA A 32 6.62 -19.28 10.02
C ALA A 32 5.42 -20.16 10.42
N VAL A 33 4.34 -20.09 9.65
CA VAL A 33 3.15 -20.91 9.85
C VAL A 33 3.51 -22.36 9.58
N PHE A 34 3.14 -23.25 10.51
CA PHE A 34 3.34 -24.70 10.39
C PHE A 34 2.86 -25.17 9.02
N THR A 35 3.72 -25.82 8.22
CA THR A 35 3.32 -26.40 6.93
C THR A 35 3.38 -27.93 7.07
N PRO A 36 2.26 -28.66 6.93
CA PRO A 36 2.28 -30.11 7.01
C PRO A 36 3.04 -30.72 5.82
N THR A 37 3.58 -31.92 6.02
CA THR A 37 4.20 -32.69 4.92
C THR A 37 3.13 -33.07 3.91
N ILE A 38 3.22 -32.53 2.69
CA ILE A 38 2.34 -32.93 1.58
C ILE A 38 2.83 -34.29 1.05
N PRO A 39 1.95 -35.28 0.79
CA PRO A 39 2.37 -36.54 0.22
C PRO A 39 3.06 -36.33 -1.13
N ALA A 40 4.31 -36.78 -1.26
CA ALA A 40 5.04 -36.71 -2.52
C ALA A 40 4.46 -37.67 -3.58
N ASP A 41 3.93 -38.81 -3.12
CA ASP A 41 3.21 -39.80 -3.92
C ASP A 41 2.07 -40.44 -3.08
N CYS A 42 1.36 -41.42 -3.65
CA CYS A 42 0.35 -42.21 -2.95
C CYS A 42 0.88 -43.45 -2.19
N SER A 43 2.16 -43.52 -1.84
CA SER A 43 2.63 -44.60 -0.97
C SER A 43 2.06 -44.46 0.45
N ASP A 44 1.83 -45.59 1.11
CA ASP A 44 1.50 -45.62 2.54
C ASP A 44 2.54 -44.84 3.37
N GLU A 45 3.82 -44.86 2.98
CA GLU A 45 4.91 -44.13 3.64
C GLU A 45 4.77 -42.61 3.50
N SER A 46 4.48 -42.12 2.29
CA SER A 46 4.22 -40.71 1.99
C SER A 46 3.00 -40.17 2.76
N ILE A 47 1.89 -40.91 2.78
CA ILE A 47 0.67 -40.53 3.51
C ILE A 47 0.87 -40.63 5.04
N ARG A 48 1.70 -41.57 5.50
CA ARG A 48 2.10 -41.66 6.92
C ARG A 48 3.04 -40.53 7.35
N ALA A 49 3.92 -40.05 6.46
CA ALA A 49 4.73 -38.85 6.73
C ALA A 49 3.85 -37.59 6.86
N THR A 50 2.76 -37.48 6.09
CA THR A 50 1.72 -36.46 6.31
C THR A 50 1.07 -36.60 7.68
N TRP A 51 0.64 -37.81 8.05
CA TRP A 51 0.06 -38.11 9.36
C TRP A 51 0.98 -37.68 10.51
N ASP A 52 2.23 -38.14 10.50
CA ASP A 52 3.23 -37.85 11.55
C ASP A 52 3.64 -36.38 11.60
N SER A 53 3.43 -35.61 10.52
CA SER A 53 3.63 -34.15 10.54
C SER A 53 2.50 -33.42 11.26
N ILE A 54 1.26 -33.92 11.19
CA ILE A 54 0.06 -33.25 11.73
C ILE A 54 -0.29 -33.74 13.13
N PHE A 55 -0.31 -35.05 13.37
CA PHE A 55 -0.75 -35.64 14.65
C PHE A 55 0.40 -35.88 15.62
N GLU A 56 0.13 -35.77 16.92
CA GLU A 56 1.01 -36.28 17.98
C GLU A 56 0.93 -37.82 18.12
N GLU A 57 -0.23 -38.41 17.81
CA GLU A 57 -0.36 -39.87 17.70
C GLU A 57 0.35 -40.37 16.43
N ASN A 58 1.37 -41.21 16.59
CA ASN A 58 2.18 -41.73 15.48
C ASN A 58 1.37 -42.54 14.45
N SER A 59 1.91 -42.69 13.25
CA SER A 59 1.26 -43.38 12.14
C SER A 59 1.30 -44.93 12.22
N LEU A 60 1.91 -45.54 13.25
CA LEU A 60 2.06 -47.00 13.30
C LEU A 60 0.71 -47.66 13.53
N GLY A 61 0.29 -48.51 12.60
CA GLY A 61 -1.03 -49.16 12.62
C GLY A 61 -2.15 -48.32 12.00
N THR A 62 -1.85 -47.24 11.26
CA THR A 62 -2.84 -46.61 10.38
C THR A 62 -3.18 -47.54 9.22
N THR A 63 -4.46 -47.59 8.85
CA THR A 63 -4.91 -48.09 7.54
C THR A 63 -4.92 -46.91 6.58
N VAL A 64 -4.38 -47.09 5.37
CA VAL A 64 -4.35 -46.09 4.30
C VAL A 64 -5.22 -46.58 3.14
N ILE A 65 -6.01 -45.66 2.57
CA ILE A 65 -6.90 -45.87 1.44
C ILE A 65 -6.63 -44.75 0.45
N ILE A 66 -6.43 -45.12 -0.81
CA ILE A 66 -5.99 -44.23 -1.87
C ILE A 66 -6.99 -44.29 -3.01
N ASN A 67 -7.24 -43.13 -3.63
CA ASN A 67 -7.78 -43.07 -4.98
C ASN A 67 -6.89 -42.16 -5.83
N SER A 68 -6.04 -42.76 -6.65
CA SER A 68 -5.31 -42.02 -7.67
C SER A 68 -5.69 -42.46 -9.06
N THR A 69 -5.99 -41.47 -9.89
CA THR A 69 -6.12 -41.58 -11.34
C THR A 69 -4.80 -41.33 -12.07
N GLU A 70 -3.75 -40.89 -11.36
CA GLU A 70 -2.48 -40.43 -11.92
C GLU A 70 -1.28 -41.16 -11.31
N SER A 71 -0.26 -41.44 -12.13
CA SER A 71 0.87 -42.29 -11.75
C SER A 71 1.93 -41.63 -10.87
N GLU A 72 1.88 -40.30 -10.71
CA GLU A 72 2.98 -39.51 -10.13
C GLU A 72 2.55 -38.55 -8.99
N LYS A 73 1.25 -38.48 -8.68
CA LYS A 73 0.69 -37.60 -7.65
C LYS A 73 -0.45 -38.26 -6.89
N CYS A 74 -0.69 -37.80 -5.66
CA CYS A 74 -1.83 -38.27 -4.87
C CYS A 74 -3.00 -37.29 -4.89
N ASN A 75 -3.83 -37.44 -5.93
CA ASN A 75 -5.05 -36.64 -6.13
C ASN A 75 -6.03 -36.76 -4.96
N SER A 76 -6.03 -37.88 -4.22
CA SER A 76 -7.07 -38.20 -3.23
C SER A 76 -6.65 -39.36 -2.31
N TYR A 77 -6.68 -39.15 -1.00
CA TYR A 77 -6.39 -40.19 0.01
C TYR A 77 -7.19 -40.02 1.29
N TYR A 78 -7.31 -41.11 2.06
CA TYR A 78 -7.89 -41.18 3.38
C TYR A 78 -7.10 -42.20 4.22
N ALA A 79 -6.84 -41.90 5.49
CA ALA A 79 -6.20 -42.81 6.43
C ALA A 79 -6.90 -42.73 7.78
N HIS A 80 -6.90 -43.85 8.52
CA HIS A 80 -7.55 -43.89 9.84
C HIS A 80 -6.78 -44.76 10.84
N LYS A 81 -6.98 -44.46 12.13
CA LYS A 81 -6.45 -45.22 13.27
C LYS A 81 -7.43 -45.16 14.44
N VAL A 82 -7.63 -46.28 15.13
CA VAL A 82 -8.41 -46.33 16.38
C VAL A 82 -7.46 -46.58 17.55
N VAL A 83 -7.50 -45.72 18.56
CA VAL A 83 -6.67 -45.79 19.77
C VAL A 83 -7.58 -45.68 20.99
N GLY A 84 -7.95 -46.84 21.54
CA GLY A 84 -8.91 -46.94 22.63
C GLY A 84 -10.27 -46.33 22.25
N ASP A 85 -10.69 -45.33 23.02
CA ASP A 85 -11.96 -44.66 22.79
C ASP A 85 -11.95 -43.66 21.62
N PHE A 86 -10.76 -43.31 21.10
CA PHE A 86 -10.63 -42.33 20.02
C PHE A 86 -10.47 -42.97 18.63
N ILE A 87 -11.07 -42.34 17.63
CA ILE A 87 -10.74 -42.52 16.22
C ILE A 87 -10.03 -41.27 15.70
N TYR A 88 -8.98 -41.48 14.92
CA TYR A 88 -8.21 -40.47 14.22
C TYR A 88 -8.40 -40.71 12.72
N LEU A 89 -8.69 -39.65 11.97
CA LEU A 89 -8.88 -39.65 10.53
C LEU A 89 -7.97 -38.60 9.90
N LEU A 90 -7.40 -38.92 8.75
CA LEU A 90 -6.68 -38.00 7.87
C LEU A 90 -7.27 -38.14 6.47
N SER A 91 -7.47 -37.05 5.75
CA SER A 91 -7.71 -37.10 4.30
C SER A 91 -6.98 -35.97 3.60
N GLY A 92 -6.83 -36.09 2.29
CA GLY A 92 -6.37 -34.98 1.48
C GLY A 92 -6.67 -35.14 0.01
N LYS A 93 -6.55 -34.03 -0.71
CA LYS A 93 -6.92 -33.87 -2.12
C LYS A 93 -5.99 -32.87 -2.79
N ASP A 94 -5.44 -33.19 -3.96
CA ASP A 94 -4.74 -32.25 -4.85
C ASP A 94 -5.59 -32.08 -6.13
N ILE A 95 -5.97 -30.84 -6.46
CA ILE A 95 -6.61 -30.49 -7.72
C ILE A 95 -5.76 -29.41 -8.41
N GLY A 96 -4.88 -29.83 -9.32
CA GLY A 96 -4.09 -28.91 -10.15
C GLY A 96 -3.13 -28.02 -9.35
N GLY A 97 -2.59 -28.52 -8.23
CA GLY A 97 -1.74 -27.77 -7.31
C GLY A 97 -2.50 -27.16 -6.13
N ASN A 98 -3.84 -27.17 -6.13
CA ASN A 98 -4.63 -26.81 -4.95
C ASN A 98 -4.72 -28.03 -4.03
N VAL A 99 -3.91 -28.03 -2.97
CA VAL A 99 -3.82 -29.11 -1.99
C VAL A 99 -4.69 -28.76 -0.79
N ALA A 100 -5.60 -29.63 -0.40
CA ALA A 100 -6.32 -29.56 0.87
C ALA A 100 -6.03 -30.82 1.69
N ILE A 101 -5.71 -30.66 2.98
CA ILE A 101 -5.45 -31.76 3.92
C ILE A 101 -6.32 -31.53 5.17
N GLN A 102 -7.04 -32.56 5.60
CA GLN A 102 -7.92 -32.50 6.77
C GLN A 102 -7.54 -33.59 7.76
N ALA A 103 -7.53 -33.24 9.04
CA ALA A 103 -7.22 -34.15 10.14
C ALA A 103 -8.30 -34.02 11.22
N PHE A 104 -8.75 -35.15 11.75
CA PHE A 104 -9.87 -35.21 12.69
C PHE A 104 -9.60 -36.24 13.78
N ARG A 105 -10.01 -35.93 14.99
CA ARG A 105 -10.03 -36.85 16.13
C ARG A 105 -11.38 -36.77 16.81
N ALA A 106 -11.98 -37.92 17.14
CA ALA A 106 -13.18 -37.96 17.97
C ALA A 106 -13.22 -39.15 18.93
N ASN A 107 -13.90 -38.97 20.06
CA ASN A 107 -14.42 -40.06 20.88
C ASN A 107 -15.87 -40.31 20.48
N SER A 108 -16.12 -41.48 19.89
CA SER A 108 -17.38 -41.86 19.26
C SER A 108 -17.82 -43.25 19.70
N THR A 109 -19.09 -43.61 19.47
CA THR A 109 -19.52 -45.01 19.62
C THR A 109 -18.76 -45.96 18.71
N GLN A 110 -18.77 -47.24 19.10
CA GLN A 110 -18.18 -48.32 18.31
C GLN A 110 -18.80 -48.41 16.91
N ALA A 111 -20.11 -48.16 16.76
CA ALA A 111 -20.78 -48.20 15.47
C ALA A 111 -20.19 -47.21 14.45
N TYR A 112 -19.86 -45.98 14.89
CA TYR A 112 -19.18 -45.01 14.04
C TYR A 112 -17.75 -45.43 13.69
N LYS A 113 -17.00 -46.01 14.65
CA LYS A 113 -15.66 -46.54 14.38
C LYS A 113 -15.70 -47.69 13.37
N ASP A 114 -16.64 -48.61 13.53
CA ASP A 114 -16.87 -49.73 12.62
C ASP A 114 -17.23 -49.21 11.21
N GLN A 115 -18.08 -48.19 11.11
CA GLN A 115 -18.40 -47.54 9.84
C GLN A 115 -17.16 -46.94 9.17
N MET A 116 -16.43 -46.06 9.86
CA MET A 116 -15.25 -45.36 9.32
C MET A 116 -14.07 -46.29 9.01
N THR A 117 -13.97 -47.43 9.69
CA THR A 117 -12.97 -48.48 9.43
C THR A 117 -13.42 -49.54 8.42
N SER A 118 -14.70 -49.55 8.03
CA SER A 118 -15.24 -50.43 6.98
C SER A 118 -15.10 -49.85 5.57
N ILE A 119 -14.72 -48.58 5.45
CA ILE A 119 -14.34 -47.97 4.17
C ILE A 119 -13.13 -48.73 3.62
N THR A 120 -13.17 -49.16 2.36
CA THR A 120 -12.05 -49.84 1.67
C THR A 120 -11.69 -49.20 0.34
N GLU A 121 -12.60 -48.39 -0.21
CA GLU A 121 -12.46 -47.64 -1.46
C GLU A 121 -13.08 -46.26 -1.23
N ILE A 122 -12.61 -45.24 -1.95
CA ILE A 122 -13.07 -43.84 -1.85
C ILE A 122 -13.18 -43.25 -3.25
N SER A 123 -14.29 -42.61 -3.62
CA SER A 123 -14.32 -41.77 -4.83
C SER A 123 -13.80 -40.35 -4.53
N SER A 124 -13.37 -39.63 -5.56
CA SER A 124 -12.87 -38.25 -5.43
C SER A 124 -13.96 -37.23 -5.06
N GLU A 125 -15.24 -37.58 -5.25
CA GLU A 125 -16.39 -36.83 -4.75
C GLU A 125 -16.62 -37.11 -3.26
N GLU A 126 -16.64 -38.40 -2.86
CA GLU A 126 -16.88 -38.84 -1.48
C GLU A 126 -15.86 -38.31 -0.47
N ILE A 127 -14.58 -38.14 -0.78
CA ILE A 127 -13.57 -37.66 0.20
C ILE A 127 -13.93 -36.30 0.81
N THR A 128 -14.53 -35.42 0.00
CA THR A 128 -14.97 -34.10 0.47
C THR A 128 -16.19 -34.24 1.40
N GLN A 129 -17.03 -35.25 1.17
CA GLN A 129 -18.23 -35.57 1.95
C GLN A 129 -17.92 -36.38 3.21
N ILE A 130 -16.91 -37.25 3.22
CA ILE A 130 -16.55 -38.08 4.38
C ILE A 130 -16.18 -37.22 5.62
N ILE A 131 -15.69 -35.99 5.41
CA ILE A 131 -15.42 -35.03 6.48
C ILE A 131 -16.40 -33.82 6.46
N GLY A 132 -16.85 -33.36 5.29
CA GLY A 132 -17.82 -32.26 5.18
C GLY A 132 -19.25 -32.65 5.57
N ASP A 133 -19.70 -33.84 5.15
CA ASP A 133 -20.97 -34.46 5.53
C ASP A 133 -20.82 -35.33 6.80
N LEU A 134 -20.00 -34.87 7.77
CA LEU A 134 -20.12 -35.27 9.19
C LEU A 134 -21.43 -34.72 9.82
N ASP A 135 -22.53 -34.74 9.06
CA ASP A 135 -23.86 -34.35 9.51
C ASP A 135 -24.38 -35.44 10.47
N ILE A 136 -24.75 -34.99 11.67
CA ILE A 136 -24.67 -35.84 12.87
C ILE A 136 -25.86 -36.82 12.94
N ASP A 137 -25.54 -38.10 12.71
CA ASP A 137 -25.86 -39.19 13.65
C ASP A 137 -24.55 -39.74 14.29
N LEU A 138 -23.50 -38.91 14.32
CA LEU A 138 -22.30 -39.19 15.12
C LEU A 138 -22.68 -39.18 16.61
N ASP A 139 -22.77 -40.35 17.23
CA ASP A 139 -22.81 -40.49 18.69
C ASP A 139 -21.45 -40.10 19.32
N LEU A 140 -21.08 -38.82 19.18
CA LEU A 140 -19.94 -38.22 19.87
C LEU A 140 -20.19 -38.26 21.37
N GLN A 141 -19.17 -38.64 22.14
CA GLN A 141 -19.26 -38.54 23.59
C GLN A 141 -19.29 -37.08 24.01
N ASN A 142 -20.31 -36.70 24.79
CA ASN A 142 -20.38 -35.37 25.39
C ASN A 142 -19.13 -35.10 26.24
N ARG A 143 -18.56 -33.90 26.11
CA ARG A 143 -17.59 -33.36 27.07
C ARG A 143 -18.08 -32.01 27.59
N SER A 144 -17.36 -31.41 28.52
CA SER A 144 -17.58 -30.02 28.91
C SER A 144 -16.23 -29.49 29.36
N ILE A 145 -15.62 -28.67 28.51
CA ILE A 145 -14.29 -28.12 28.72
C ILE A 145 -14.28 -26.63 28.38
N THR A 146 -13.42 -25.89 29.08
CA THR A 146 -13.18 -24.46 28.88
C THR A 146 -12.28 -24.20 27.67
N ILE A 147 -12.22 -22.96 27.20
CA ILE A 147 -11.36 -22.55 26.09
C ILE A 147 -9.88 -22.93 26.29
N THR A 148 -9.34 -22.80 27.50
CA THR A 148 -7.95 -23.18 27.82
C THR A 148 -7.76 -24.70 27.71
N GLU A 149 -8.69 -25.49 28.24
CA GLU A 149 -8.66 -26.95 28.12
C GLU A 149 -8.85 -27.41 26.67
N VAL A 150 -9.55 -26.64 25.83
CA VAL A 150 -9.67 -26.91 24.40
C VAL A 150 -8.32 -26.69 23.70
N TYR A 151 -7.56 -25.66 24.06
CA TYR A 151 -6.20 -25.47 23.53
C TYR A 151 -5.27 -26.61 23.97
N ASP A 152 -5.27 -26.95 25.25
CA ASP A 152 -4.46 -28.05 25.79
C ASP A 152 -4.79 -29.39 25.12
N VAL A 153 -6.09 -29.65 24.86
CA VAL A 153 -6.52 -30.84 24.11
C VAL A 153 -6.09 -30.76 22.65
N PHE A 154 -6.22 -29.61 21.99
CA PHE A 154 -5.86 -29.45 20.58
C PHE A 154 -4.36 -29.63 20.34
N ASP A 155 -3.52 -28.97 21.14
CA ASP A 155 -2.04 -29.09 21.11
C ASP A 155 -1.57 -30.50 21.51
N SER A 156 -2.32 -31.22 22.36
CA SER A 156 -2.05 -32.64 22.65
C SER A 156 -2.40 -33.62 21.51
N VAL A 157 -3.06 -33.15 20.45
CA VAL A 157 -3.56 -33.95 19.33
C VAL A 157 -2.86 -33.59 18.03
N PHE A 158 -2.69 -32.29 17.78
CA PHE A 158 -2.13 -31.74 16.56
C PHE A 158 -0.86 -30.93 16.87
N LYS A 159 0.17 -31.08 16.04
CA LYS A 159 1.48 -30.38 16.12
C LYS A 159 1.41 -28.91 15.66
N ILE A 160 0.37 -28.22 16.09
CA ILE A 160 -0.07 -26.93 15.55
C ILE A 160 -0.44 -26.04 16.72
N THR A 161 0.23 -24.90 16.83
CA THR A 161 0.03 -23.93 17.91
C THR A 161 -0.49 -22.62 17.31
N PRO A 162 -1.82 -22.43 17.21
CA PRO A 162 -2.41 -21.23 16.62
C PRO A 162 -2.15 -19.99 17.47
N THR A 163 -2.03 -18.84 16.83
CA THR A 163 -1.74 -17.56 17.48
C THR A 163 -2.97 -16.90 18.11
N LEU A 164 -4.15 -17.14 17.55
CA LEU A 164 -5.43 -16.56 17.99
C LEU A 164 -6.57 -17.55 17.78
N TRP A 165 -7.53 -17.54 18.69
CA TRP A 165 -8.76 -18.34 18.61
C TRP A 165 -9.99 -17.47 18.87
N GLY A 166 -11.08 -17.73 18.14
CA GLY A 166 -12.41 -17.22 18.40
C GLY A 166 -13.32 -18.24 19.10
N GLU A 167 -14.43 -17.75 19.64
CA GLU A 167 -15.54 -18.56 20.18
C GLU A 167 -16.76 -18.43 19.25
N ALA A 168 -17.41 -19.54 18.93
CA ALA A 168 -18.69 -19.57 18.23
C ALA A 168 -19.67 -20.50 18.96
N SER A 169 -20.92 -20.04 19.12
CA SER A 169 -21.98 -20.81 19.77
C SER A 169 -23.27 -20.75 18.96
N GLU A 170 -23.85 -21.91 18.65
CA GLU A 170 -25.15 -22.00 18.01
C GLU A 170 -25.98 -23.13 18.62
N SER A 171 -27.11 -22.77 19.25
CA SER A 171 -28.25 -23.53 19.79
C SER A 171 -28.03 -24.86 20.55
N SER A 172 -27.10 -25.71 20.12
CA SER A 172 -26.71 -26.99 20.73
C SER A 172 -25.20 -27.25 20.71
N PHE A 173 -24.39 -26.32 20.19
CA PHE A 173 -22.92 -26.44 20.09
C PHE A 173 -22.21 -25.20 20.62
N LEU A 174 -21.08 -25.43 21.30
CA LEU A 174 -20.09 -24.42 21.64
C LEU A 174 -18.77 -24.91 21.06
N VAL A 175 -18.16 -24.12 20.18
CA VAL A 175 -16.92 -24.46 19.50
C VAL A 175 -15.93 -23.30 19.61
N TYR A 176 -14.66 -23.64 19.71
CA TYR A 176 -13.56 -22.70 19.55
C TYR A 176 -12.91 -22.97 18.21
N LEU A 177 -12.58 -21.92 17.48
CA LEU A 177 -12.00 -22.02 16.14
C LEU A 177 -10.84 -21.05 15.95
N PHE A 178 -9.96 -21.36 15.02
CA PHE A 178 -8.96 -20.42 14.50
C PHE A 178 -8.94 -20.49 12.98
N ASP A 179 -8.54 -19.38 12.36
CA ASP A 179 -8.17 -19.31 10.94
C ASP A 179 -6.90 -18.46 10.79
N GLU A 180 -5.93 -18.95 10.01
CA GLU A 180 -4.66 -18.25 9.74
C GLU A 180 -4.34 -18.32 8.25
N ASN A 181 -4.01 -17.16 7.67
CA ASN A 181 -3.57 -17.03 6.29
C ASN A 181 -2.11 -16.57 6.23
N SER A 182 -1.31 -17.21 5.39
CA SER A 182 0.04 -16.74 5.04
C SER A 182 0.27 -16.79 3.53
N ASN A 183 1.16 -15.91 3.07
CA ASN A 183 1.52 -15.75 1.66
C ASN A 183 3.05 -15.60 1.61
N ASP A 184 3.73 -16.46 0.84
CA ASP A 184 5.19 -16.43 0.67
C ASP A 184 5.65 -15.82 -0.67
N GLY A 185 4.71 -15.27 -1.45
CA GLY A 185 4.93 -14.70 -2.78
C GLY A 185 4.70 -15.70 -3.93
N SER A 186 4.63 -17.00 -3.63
CA SER A 186 4.33 -18.07 -4.60
C SER A 186 3.05 -18.84 -4.29
N GLU A 187 2.70 -18.99 -3.02
CA GLU A 187 1.59 -19.82 -2.55
C GLU A 187 0.78 -19.08 -1.47
N LEU A 188 -0.54 -19.27 -1.50
CA LEU A 188 -1.44 -18.93 -0.39
C LEU A 188 -1.63 -20.17 0.47
N LYS A 189 -1.33 -20.04 1.76
CA LYS A 189 -1.45 -21.10 2.78
C LYS A 189 -2.51 -20.70 3.79
N TYR A 190 -3.53 -21.53 3.90
CA TYR A 190 -4.67 -21.36 4.80
C TYR A 190 -4.70 -22.50 5.81
N HIS A 191 -4.89 -22.13 7.07
CA HIS A 191 -4.99 -23.03 8.20
C HIS A 191 -6.29 -22.73 8.92
N ALA A 192 -7.03 -23.76 9.31
CA ALA A 192 -8.14 -23.61 10.21
C ALA A 192 -8.24 -24.80 11.15
N GLY A 193 -8.78 -24.60 12.34
CA GLY A 193 -9.08 -25.71 13.23
C GLY A 193 -10.24 -25.40 14.14
N VAL A 194 -10.84 -26.46 14.68
CA VAL A 194 -12.03 -26.43 15.53
C VAL A 194 -11.85 -27.40 16.69
N GLY A 195 -12.05 -26.90 17.91
CA GLY A 195 -12.16 -27.72 19.12
C GLY A 195 -13.55 -27.57 19.72
N MET A 196 -14.31 -28.67 19.80
CA MET A 196 -15.70 -28.62 20.29
C MET A 196 -15.73 -28.63 21.83
N ALA A 197 -16.31 -27.62 22.47
CA ALA A 197 -16.31 -27.53 23.94
C ALA A 197 -17.24 -28.55 24.61
N ASN A 198 -18.32 -28.96 23.91
CA ASN A 198 -19.38 -29.80 24.45
C ASN A 198 -19.45 -31.23 23.88
N TYR A 199 -18.66 -31.54 22.85
CA TYR A 199 -18.52 -32.89 22.28
C TYR A 199 -17.05 -33.21 22.10
N SER A 200 -16.67 -34.47 22.27
CA SER A 200 -15.27 -34.90 22.18
C SER A 200 -14.82 -35.09 20.72
N ALA A 201 -14.75 -33.99 19.97
CA ALA A 201 -14.19 -33.95 18.63
C ALA A 201 -13.34 -32.70 18.39
N ASP A 202 -12.25 -32.89 17.66
CA ASP A 202 -11.19 -31.92 17.36
C ASP A 202 -10.82 -32.06 15.86
N TRP A 203 -10.73 -30.95 15.11
CA TRP A 203 -10.56 -30.94 13.65
C TRP A 203 -9.54 -29.88 13.20
N TYR A 204 -8.79 -30.19 12.15
CA TYR A 204 -7.83 -29.32 11.49
C TYR A 204 -7.95 -29.41 9.97
N LEU A 205 -7.77 -28.27 9.29
CA LEU A 205 -7.72 -28.11 7.84
C LEU A 205 -6.48 -27.28 7.47
N PHE A 206 -5.75 -27.79 6.48
CA PHE A 206 -4.76 -27.08 5.70
C PHE A 206 -5.26 -26.94 4.26
N SER A 207 -5.05 -25.77 3.65
CA SER A 207 -5.19 -25.58 2.21
C SER A 207 -4.01 -24.79 1.66
N LEU A 208 -3.50 -25.20 0.51
CA LEU A 208 -2.43 -24.55 -0.23
C LEU A 208 -2.90 -24.33 -1.66
N SER A 209 -2.84 -23.09 -2.13
CA SER A 209 -3.22 -22.69 -3.48
C SER A 209 -2.08 -21.90 -4.14
N PRO A 210 -1.61 -22.29 -5.34
CA PRO A 210 -0.58 -21.55 -6.04
C PRO A 210 -1.10 -20.18 -6.47
N ILE A 211 -0.27 -19.14 -6.29
CA ILE A 211 -0.58 -17.80 -6.79
C ILE A 211 -0.35 -17.81 -8.30
N VAL A 212 -1.44 -17.98 -9.05
CA VAL A 212 -1.41 -17.85 -10.51
C VAL A 212 -1.14 -16.38 -10.84
N SER A 213 0.11 -16.04 -11.14
CA SER A 213 0.55 -14.68 -11.46
C SER A 213 0.03 -14.24 -12.83
N CYS A 214 -1.25 -13.85 -12.87
CA CYS A 214 -1.88 -13.29 -14.07
C CYS A 214 -1.36 -11.85 -14.28
N THR A 215 -0.56 -11.65 -15.32
CA THR A 215 -0.11 -10.32 -15.74
C THR A 215 -1.14 -9.76 -16.71
N ALA A 216 -1.78 -8.65 -16.35
CA ALA A 216 -2.80 -7.98 -17.15
C ALA A 216 -2.23 -7.53 -18.51
N ASN A 217 -3.00 -7.73 -19.58
CA ASN A 217 -2.66 -7.36 -20.95
C ASN A 217 -3.55 -6.20 -21.42
N TRP A 218 -3.16 -4.98 -21.07
CA TRP A 218 -3.93 -3.77 -21.36
C TRP A 218 -3.92 -3.40 -22.84
N THR A 219 -5.10 -3.41 -23.47
CA THR A 219 -5.31 -2.91 -24.84
C THR A 219 -6.11 -1.62 -24.85
N ALA A 220 -5.74 -0.71 -25.75
CA ALA A 220 -6.45 0.54 -25.97
C ALA A 220 -7.75 0.29 -26.76
N GLN A 221 -8.88 0.68 -26.18
CA GLN A 221 -10.19 0.77 -26.81
C GLN A 221 -10.49 2.23 -27.07
N ASN A 222 -10.33 2.63 -28.34
CA ASN A 222 -10.67 3.98 -28.78
C ASN A 222 -12.17 4.03 -29.05
N ASN A 223 -12.90 4.90 -28.34
CA ASN A 223 -14.28 5.19 -28.68
C ASN A 223 -14.36 5.96 -30.02
N SER A 224 -15.55 6.07 -30.60
CA SER A 224 -15.80 7.10 -31.61
C SER A 224 -15.78 8.49 -30.96
N CYS A 225 -15.68 9.55 -31.76
CA CYS A 225 -16.04 10.88 -31.29
C CYS A 225 -17.46 10.86 -30.69
N GLN A 226 -17.65 11.55 -29.58
CA GLN A 226 -18.92 11.66 -28.85
C GLN A 226 -19.54 13.05 -29.04
N SER A 227 -20.82 13.22 -28.72
CA SER A 227 -21.58 14.46 -28.96
C SER A 227 -21.19 15.66 -28.08
N ASP A 228 -20.16 15.52 -27.25
CA ASP A 228 -19.48 16.57 -26.47
C ASP A 228 -18.10 16.93 -27.05
N ASP A 229 -17.89 16.61 -28.34
CA ASP A 229 -16.66 16.86 -29.12
C ASP A 229 -15.38 16.24 -28.51
N ARG A 230 -15.56 15.11 -27.82
CA ARG A 230 -14.50 14.40 -27.13
C ARG A 230 -14.42 12.94 -27.59
N ILE A 231 -13.20 12.45 -27.71
CA ILE A 231 -12.88 11.04 -27.87
C ILE A 231 -12.07 10.63 -26.65
N THR A 232 -12.47 9.57 -25.97
CA THR A 232 -11.70 9.03 -24.83
C THR A 232 -11.27 7.60 -25.15
N THR A 233 -9.97 7.37 -24.99
CA THR A 233 -9.35 6.05 -25.09
C THR A 233 -9.33 5.42 -23.71
N TYR A 234 -9.94 4.24 -23.60
CA TYR A 234 -10.00 3.44 -22.38
C TYR A 234 -9.11 2.21 -22.51
N TYR A 235 -8.58 1.71 -21.39
CA TYR A 235 -7.78 0.50 -21.40
C TYR A 235 -8.54 -0.67 -20.79
N VAL A 236 -8.63 -1.79 -21.53
CA VAL A 236 -9.27 -3.04 -21.10
C VAL A 236 -8.23 -4.16 -20.99
N ASP A 237 -8.47 -5.08 -20.08
CA ASP A 237 -7.56 -6.20 -19.80
C ASP A 237 -7.96 -7.44 -20.62
N ASP A 238 -7.26 -7.67 -21.74
CA ASP A 238 -7.60 -8.69 -22.74
C ASP A 238 -7.63 -10.13 -22.16
N ASN A 239 -6.78 -10.42 -21.16
CA ASN A 239 -6.75 -11.72 -20.48
C ASN A 239 -7.50 -11.74 -19.14
N SER A 240 -8.20 -10.66 -18.78
CA SER A 240 -9.15 -10.59 -17.66
C SER A 240 -8.57 -11.07 -16.32
N CYS A 241 -7.34 -10.67 -16.01
CA CYS A 241 -6.66 -10.92 -14.74
C CYS A 241 -7.32 -10.23 -13.54
N GLY A 242 -8.11 -9.17 -13.77
CA GLY A 242 -8.82 -8.43 -12.72
C GLY A 242 -7.91 -7.58 -11.82
N SER A 243 -6.65 -7.42 -12.22
CA SER A 243 -5.66 -6.57 -11.54
C SER A 243 -5.58 -5.22 -12.23
N GLU A 244 -5.64 -4.11 -11.47
CA GLU A 244 -5.42 -2.75 -11.99
C GLU A 244 -3.93 -2.38 -12.11
N VAL A 245 -3.01 -3.30 -11.78
CA VAL A 245 -1.56 -3.05 -11.82
C VAL A 245 -1.10 -2.86 -13.28
N GLY A 246 -0.34 -1.78 -13.52
CA GLY A 246 0.19 -1.46 -14.84
C GLY A 246 -0.82 -0.86 -15.82
N LYS A 247 -2.05 -0.57 -15.38
CA LYS A 247 -3.09 0.05 -16.21
C LYS A 247 -2.71 1.47 -16.62
N PRO A 248 -2.69 1.81 -17.93
CA PRO A 248 -2.51 3.19 -18.37
C PRO A 248 -3.69 4.08 -17.95
N SER A 249 -3.43 5.37 -17.75
CA SER A 249 -4.51 6.35 -17.56
C SER A 249 -5.31 6.52 -18.84
N ASN A 250 -6.63 6.72 -18.73
CA ASN A 250 -7.45 7.05 -19.88
C ASN A 250 -7.04 8.42 -20.44
N GLU A 251 -6.98 8.54 -21.76
CA GLU A 251 -6.63 9.77 -22.47
C GLU A 251 -7.86 10.32 -23.18
N THR A 252 -8.13 11.63 -23.05
CA THR A 252 -9.25 12.31 -23.71
C THR A 252 -8.71 13.39 -24.65
N GLU A 253 -9.04 13.27 -25.93
CA GLU A 253 -8.73 14.25 -26.97
C GLU A 253 -9.99 14.94 -27.49
N TYR A 254 -9.79 16.03 -28.23
CA TYR A 254 -10.86 16.79 -28.88
C TYR A 254 -11.10 16.32 -30.31
N CYS A 255 -12.35 16.23 -30.73
CA CYS A 255 -12.76 15.85 -32.08
C CYS A 255 -14.05 16.57 -32.47
N ASP A 256 -14.19 16.99 -33.72
CA ASP A 256 -15.43 17.62 -34.20
C ASP A 256 -16.46 16.51 -34.52
N TYR A 257 -17.49 16.36 -33.67
CA TYR A 257 -18.52 15.35 -33.85
C TYR A 257 -19.51 15.74 -34.96
N GLY A 258 -19.83 17.02 -35.07
CA GLY A 258 -20.77 17.56 -36.07
C GLY A 258 -20.21 17.56 -37.48
N ASN A 259 -18.89 17.63 -37.62
CA ASN A 259 -18.17 18.14 -38.79
C ASN A 259 -18.64 19.57 -39.16
N ASP A 260 -18.93 20.39 -38.15
CA ASP A 260 -19.42 21.76 -38.31
C ASP A 260 -18.32 22.84 -38.27
N SER A 261 -17.06 22.42 -38.16
CA SER A 261 -15.86 23.25 -37.99
C SER A 261 -15.80 24.02 -36.67
N VAL A 262 -16.54 23.61 -35.65
CA VAL A 262 -16.45 24.10 -34.27
C VAL A 262 -16.24 22.89 -33.33
N ILE A 263 -15.52 23.10 -32.24
CA ILE A 263 -15.46 22.14 -31.12
C ILE A 263 -15.85 22.86 -29.85
N GLY A 264 -16.74 22.25 -29.08
CA GLY A 264 -17.23 22.79 -27.82
C GLY A 264 -18.44 23.70 -28.00
N ASN A 265 -19.00 24.13 -26.88
CA ASN A 265 -20.26 24.85 -26.85
C ASN A 265 -20.05 26.37 -26.71
N PHE A 266 -20.73 27.15 -27.56
CA PHE A 266 -20.75 28.63 -27.48
C PHE A 266 -21.22 29.19 -26.12
N SER A 267 -21.82 28.37 -25.26
CA SER A 267 -22.24 28.72 -23.90
C SER A 267 -21.19 28.45 -22.81
N ASP A 268 -20.21 27.57 -23.09
CA ASP A 268 -19.37 26.92 -22.07
C ASP A 268 -17.89 27.34 -22.12
N LEU A 269 -17.60 28.48 -22.78
CA LEU A 269 -16.27 29.09 -22.90
C LEU A 269 -15.58 29.27 -21.54
N ASP A 270 -14.41 28.64 -21.35
CA ASP A 270 -13.63 28.74 -20.11
C ASP A 270 -13.13 30.18 -19.89
N THR A 271 -13.78 30.85 -18.94
CA THR A 271 -13.64 32.28 -18.75
C THR A 271 -13.49 32.63 -17.28
N SER A 272 -12.32 33.16 -16.93
CA SER A 272 -12.05 33.59 -15.57
C SER A 272 -12.49 35.05 -15.39
N ARG A 273 -13.56 35.24 -14.61
CA ARG A 273 -14.07 36.56 -14.16
C ARG A 273 -14.73 37.42 -15.23
N VAL A 274 -15.06 36.85 -16.39
CA VAL A 274 -15.83 37.49 -17.46
C VAL A 274 -16.84 36.48 -18.01
N THR A 275 -18.00 36.94 -18.47
CA THR A 275 -18.92 36.10 -19.26
C THR A 275 -18.82 36.59 -20.70
N LEU A 276 -18.54 35.67 -21.62
CA LEU A 276 -18.41 35.98 -23.04
C LEU A 276 -19.52 35.34 -23.87
N ALA A 277 -20.00 36.08 -24.86
CA ALA A 277 -20.85 35.56 -25.92
C ALA A 277 -20.07 35.65 -27.25
N VAL A 278 -20.03 34.56 -27.99
CA VAL A 278 -19.37 34.50 -29.31
C VAL A 278 -20.31 35.03 -30.38
N TYR A 279 -19.76 35.82 -31.30
CA TYR A 279 -20.43 36.22 -32.52
C TYR A 279 -19.55 35.84 -33.73
N ILE A 280 -20.16 35.27 -34.76
CA ILE A 280 -19.53 34.92 -36.03
C ILE A 280 -20.22 35.75 -37.11
N ASN A 281 -19.43 36.55 -37.85
CA ASN A 281 -19.92 37.53 -38.82
C ASN A 281 -21.03 38.46 -38.26
N GLY A 282 -20.86 38.92 -37.02
CA GLY A 282 -21.83 39.77 -36.30
C GLY A 282 -23.13 39.08 -35.85
N THR A 283 -23.31 37.77 -36.12
CA THR A 283 -24.44 36.97 -35.63
C THR A 283 -24.03 36.13 -34.42
N SER A 284 -24.92 35.91 -33.46
CA SER A 284 -24.62 35.08 -32.28
C SER A 284 -24.20 33.67 -32.72
N GLY A 285 -23.19 33.10 -32.06
CA GLY A 285 -22.79 31.70 -32.21
C GLY A 285 -23.95 30.74 -31.92
N ASN A 286 -23.95 29.59 -32.59
CA ASN A 286 -25.02 28.60 -32.53
C ASN A 286 -24.46 27.19 -32.78
N SER A 287 -24.43 26.35 -31.75
CA SER A 287 -23.87 24.98 -31.75
C SER A 287 -24.71 23.95 -32.54
N SER A 288 -25.60 24.42 -33.41
CA SER A 288 -26.43 23.59 -34.31
C SER A 288 -26.34 24.05 -35.76
N LYS A 289 -25.29 24.80 -36.09
CA LYS A 289 -25.06 25.40 -37.40
C LYS A 289 -23.72 24.95 -37.94
N ASP A 290 -23.72 24.48 -39.18
CA ASP A 290 -22.52 24.21 -39.94
C ASP A 290 -21.78 25.51 -40.31
N TYR A 291 -20.51 25.61 -39.93
CA TYR A 291 -19.62 26.72 -40.27
C TYR A 291 -18.55 26.35 -41.30
N SER A 292 -18.43 25.09 -41.74
CA SER A 292 -17.35 24.62 -42.62
C SER A 292 -17.19 25.41 -43.93
N ASP A 293 -18.30 25.85 -44.52
CA ASP A 293 -18.35 26.66 -45.75
C ASP A 293 -18.13 28.18 -45.52
N PHE A 294 -17.83 28.65 -44.30
CA PHE A 294 -17.71 30.08 -43.99
C PHE A 294 -16.38 30.72 -44.47
N GLY A 295 -15.35 29.90 -44.70
CA GLY A 295 -14.00 30.38 -45.03
C GLY A 295 -13.46 31.34 -43.97
N GLU A 296 -12.63 32.30 -44.38
CA GLU A 296 -12.14 33.38 -43.51
C GLU A 296 -13.30 34.31 -43.09
N THR A 297 -13.69 34.22 -41.81
CA THR A 297 -14.80 34.98 -41.23
C THR A 297 -14.43 35.54 -39.86
N LYS A 298 -14.82 36.79 -39.63
CA LYS A 298 -14.66 37.50 -38.37
C LYS A 298 -15.39 36.84 -37.19
N VAL A 299 -14.66 36.59 -36.12
CA VAL A 299 -15.13 36.11 -34.81
C VAL A 299 -14.94 37.21 -33.76
N GLU A 300 -15.97 37.45 -32.95
CA GLU A 300 -15.99 38.47 -31.90
C GLU A 300 -16.42 37.83 -30.56
N LEU A 301 -15.58 37.93 -29.53
CA LEU A 301 -15.94 37.53 -28.15
C LEU A 301 -16.39 38.78 -27.37
N LYS A 302 -17.67 38.84 -26.98
CA LYS A 302 -18.29 40.02 -26.39
C LYS A 302 -18.64 39.83 -24.93
N SER A 303 -18.35 40.83 -24.09
CA SER A 303 -18.81 40.90 -22.71
C SER A 303 -19.92 41.94 -22.62
N GLY A 304 -21.18 41.50 -22.62
CA GLY A 304 -22.31 42.39 -22.84
C GLY A 304 -22.29 42.93 -24.27
N ASN A 305 -22.19 44.25 -24.43
CA ASN A 305 -22.13 44.90 -25.74
C ASN A 305 -20.69 45.14 -26.24
N ASP A 306 -19.69 45.05 -25.36
CA ASP A 306 -18.31 45.39 -25.69
C ASP A 306 -17.59 44.20 -26.32
N VAL A 307 -16.95 44.41 -27.47
CA VAL A 307 -16.07 43.42 -28.09
C VAL A 307 -14.75 43.39 -27.32
N VAL A 308 -14.46 42.27 -26.66
CA VAL A 308 -13.28 42.09 -25.78
C VAL A 308 -12.12 41.46 -26.55
N VAL A 309 -12.43 40.52 -27.44
CA VAL A 309 -11.47 39.88 -28.37
C VAL A 309 -12.12 39.81 -29.75
N GLU A 310 -11.33 40.03 -30.79
CA GLU A 310 -11.73 40.10 -32.19
C GLU A 310 -10.62 39.50 -33.06
N PHE A 311 -10.95 38.54 -33.91
CA PHE A 311 -10.00 37.88 -34.82
C PHE A 311 -10.73 37.35 -36.05
N ASP A 312 -10.02 37.19 -37.16
CA ASP A 312 -10.54 36.49 -38.33
C ASP A 312 -10.12 35.01 -38.24
N TRP A 313 -11.05 34.10 -38.55
CA TRP A 313 -10.82 32.66 -38.49
C TRP A 313 -11.22 32.01 -39.81
N ASP A 314 -10.35 31.18 -40.38
CA ASP A 314 -10.69 30.35 -41.54
C ASP A 314 -11.33 29.04 -41.08
N PHE A 315 -12.64 28.92 -41.29
CA PHE A 315 -13.43 27.73 -40.96
C PHE A 315 -13.17 26.51 -41.86
N SER A 316 -12.20 26.60 -42.79
CA SER A 316 -11.51 25.40 -43.30
C SER A 316 -10.78 24.60 -42.20
N SER A 317 -10.50 25.26 -41.07
CA SER A 317 -9.92 24.69 -39.84
C SER A 317 -10.91 24.79 -38.67
N VAL A 318 -10.92 23.77 -37.81
CA VAL A 318 -11.86 23.67 -36.69
C VAL A 318 -11.56 24.69 -35.58
N LEU A 319 -12.55 25.54 -35.26
CA LEU A 319 -12.48 26.49 -34.15
C LEU A 319 -12.80 25.78 -32.82
N ASN A 320 -11.77 25.46 -32.04
CA ASN A 320 -11.93 24.81 -30.74
C ASN A 320 -12.16 25.85 -29.62
N LEU A 321 -13.41 26.00 -29.21
CA LEU A 321 -13.85 26.93 -28.16
C LEU A 321 -13.39 26.49 -26.76
N ASP A 322 -13.34 25.18 -26.50
CA ASP A 322 -12.86 24.59 -25.24
C ASP A 322 -11.39 24.90 -24.93
N LYS A 323 -10.59 25.27 -25.95
CA LYS A 323 -9.20 25.73 -25.79
C LYS A 323 -9.08 27.24 -25.58
N ILE A 324 -10.12 28.02 -25.88
CA ILE A 324 -10.10 29.47 -25.74
C ILE A 324 -10.30 29.82 -24.26
N TYR A 325 -9.26 30.40 -23.67
CA TYR A 325 -9.32 30.91 -22.30
C TYR A 325 -9.22 32.43 -22.31
N VAL A 326 -10.14 33.12 -21.63
CA VAL A 326 -10.06 34.57 -21.43
C VAL A 326 -10.18 34.92 -19.96
N GLN A 327 -9.22 35.69 -19.45
CA GLN A 327 -9.25 36.28 -18.12
C GLN A 327 -9.22 37.80 -18.21
N LYS A 328 -10.22 38.45 -17.59
CA LYS A 328 -10.31 39.89 -17.45
C LYS A 328 -9.97 40.35 -16.03
N GLN A 329 -9.58 41.62 -15.87
CA GLN A 329 -9.32 42.19 -14.55
C GLN A 329 -10.55 42.19 -13.64
N LEU A 330 -10.30 42.17 -12.33
CA LEU A 330 -11.35 42.34 -11.32
C LEU A 330 -11.95 43.75 -11.38
N SER A 331 -13.21 43.90 -10.98
CA SER A 331 -13.88 45.20 -10.82
C SER A 331 -13.23 46.11 -9.77
N SER A 332 -12.38 45.55 -8.91
CA SER A 332 -11.58 46.25 -7.89
C SER A 332 -10.10 46.37 -8.26
N ALA A 333 -9.72 46.15 -9.53
CA ALA A 333 -8.35 46.35 -9.99
C ALA A 333 -8.08 47.84 -10.27
N ASP A 334 -6.84 48.28 -10.01
CA ASP A 334 -6.41 49.67 -10.24
C ASP A 334 -5.92 49.91 -11.68
N LEU A 335 -5.65 48.83 -12.41
CA LEU A 335 -5.13 48.79 -13.77
C LEU A 335 -5.88 47.69 -14.55
N GLY A 336 -6.26 47.99 -15.79
CA GLY A 336 -6.90 47.03 -16.68
C GLY A 336 -5.93 45.97 -17.20
N TYR A 337 -6.44 44.76 -17.44
CA TYR A 337 -5.67 43.74 -18.14
C TYR A 337 -6.59 42.72 -18.83
N LEU A 338 -6.06 42.07 -19.86
CA LEU A 338 -6.68 40.92 -20.50
C LEU A 338 -5.62 39.87 -20.81
N LEU A 339 -5.89 38.63 -20.43
CA LEU A 339 -5.12 37.44 -20.81
C LEU A 339 -6.01 36.55 -21.71
N VAL A 340 -5.49 36.16 -22.87
CA VAL A 340 -6.15 35.31 -23.87
C VAL A 340 -5.20 34.17 -24.29
N ARG A 341 -5.68 32.93 -24.25
CA ARG A 341 -4.99 31.72 -24.73
C ARG A 341 -5.84 30.97 -25.76
N GLY A 342 -5.23 30.03 -26.48
CA GLY A 342 -5.94 29.13 -27.41
C GLY A 342 -6.28 29.71 -28.79
N ILE A 343 -6.11 31.03 -29.02
CA ILE A 343 -6.37 31.69 -30.31
C ILE A 343 -5.05 31.96 -31.03
N LYS A 344 -4.63 31.04 -31.90
CA LYS A 344 -3.32 31.05 -32.60
C LYS A 344 -3.36 31.71 -33.98
N VAL A 345 -4.04 32.86 -34.05
CA VAL A 345 -4.12 33.76 -35.21
C VAL A 345 -3.97 35.20 -34.75
N ASP A 346 -3.60 36.10 -35.66
CA ASP A 346 -3.56 37.54 -35.43
C ASP A 346 -4.88 38.02 -34.80
N LYS A 347 -4.81 38.64 -33.63
CA LYS A 347 -6.00 39.10 -32.90
C LYS A 347 -5.92 40.54 -32.45
N THR A 348 -7.09 41.07 -32.18
CA THR A 348 -7.34 42.37 -31.59
C THR A 348 -8.04 42.18 -30.25
N ILE A 349 -7.62 42.93 -29.24
CA ILE A 349 -8.23 42.91 -27.90
C ILE A 349 -8.61 44.32 -27.43
N LEU A 350 -9.54 44.38 -26.48
CA LEU A 350 -9.97 45.61 -25.83
C LEU A 350 -9.73 45.52 -24.31
N VAL A 351 -8.73 46.27 -23.83
CA VAL A 351 -8.37 46.35 -22.41
C VAL A 351 -8.96 47.62 -21.82
N ASN A 352 -9.58 47.56 -20.63
CA ASN A 352 -10.06 48.77 -19.97
C ASN A 352 -8.86 49.67 -19.59
N LYS A 353 -9.02 50.99 -19.70
CA LYS A 353 -8.14 51.98 -19.10
C LYS A 353 -8.78 52.42 -17.78
N LEU A 354 -8.28 51.90 -16.66
CA LEU A 354 -8.79 52.20 -15.32
C LEU A 354 -8.10 53.42 -14.70
N ASN A 355 -6.85 53.68 -15.07
CA ASN A 355 -6.11 54.85 -14.65
C ASN A 355 -6.19 55.95 -15.73
N SER A 356 -6.92 57.03 -15.44
CA SER A 356 -7.06 58.18 -16.35
C SER A 356 -5.73 58.76 -16.86
N SER A 357 -4.65 58.66 -16.08
CA SER A 357 -3.31 59.19 -16.40
C SER A 357 -2.42 58.20 -17.17
N SER A 358 -2.82 56.94 -17.32
CA SER A 358 -2.09 55.99 -18.17
C SER A 358 -2.31 56.29 -19.65
N ASP A 359 -1.25 56.36 -20.43
CA ASP A 359 -1.26 56.28 -21.88
C ASP A 359 -0.43 55.09 -22.39
N LYS A 360 -0.09 54.13 -21.52
CA LYS A 360 0.81 53.02 -21.82
C LYS A 360 0.19 51.67 -21.52
N ILE A 361 0.65 50.67 -22.26
CA ILE A 361 0.38 49.25 -22.03
C ILE A 361 1.69 48.48 -22.06
N CYS A 362 1.80 47.45 -21.22
CA CYS A 362 2.77 46.39 -21.44
C CYS A 362 2.07 45.23 -22.15
N ILE A 363 2.75 44.65 -23.13
CA ILE A 363 2.27 43.52 -23.92
C ILE A 363 3.25 42.37 -23.71
N LYS A 364 2.75 41.18 -23.40
CA LYS A 364 3.50 39.93 -23.49
C LYS A 364 2.86 39.05 -24.55
N ASP A 365 3.54 38.94 -25.69
CA ASP A 365 3.05 38.25 -26.90
C ASP A 365 3.43 36.75 -26.87
N GLU A 366 3.28 36.14 -25.70
CA GLU A 366 3.61 34.74 -25.40
C GLU A 366 2.43 34.04 -24.68
N GLU A 367 2.26 32.73 -24.88
CA GLU A 367 1.22 31.93 -24.22
C GLU A 367 1.63 31.65 -22.76
N ILE A 368 1.12 32.47 -21.83
CA ILE A 368 1.39 32.39 -20.38
C ILE A 368 0.17 31.87 -19.60
N ASP A 369 0.39 31.21 -18.46
CA ASP A 369 -0.69 30.65 -17.62
C ASP A 369 -1.33 31.69 -16.68
N SER A 370 -0.59 32.75 -16.33
CA SER A 370 -1.06 33.79 -15.42
C SER A 370 -0.58 35.18 -15.84
N ILE A 371 -1.46 36.18 -15.71
CA ILE A 371 -1.08 37.59 -15.87
C ILE A 371 0.06 38.01 -14.90
N GLY A 372 0.29 37.26 -13.82
CA GLY A 372 1.43 37.45 -12.91
C GLY A 372 2.80 37.10 -13.50
N GLU A 373 2.87 36.57 -14.72
CA GLU A 373 4.12 36.30 -15.45
C GLU A 373 4.57 37.48 -16.33
N VAL A 374 3.72 38.50 -16.50
CA VAL A 374 4.14 39.77 -17.12
C VAL A 374 4.96 40.55 -16.10
N SER A 375 6.19 40.95 -16.47
CA SER A 375 7.02 41.72 -15.56
C SER A 375 6.42 43.10 -15.27
N VAL A 376 6.69 43.57 -14.06
CA VAL A 376 6.12 44.82 -13.55
C VAL A 376 6.56 46.04 -14.35
N ASP A 377 7.83 46.07 -14.76
CA ASP A 377 8.44 47.20 -15.47
C ASP A 377 8.43 47.01 -17.00
N CYS A 378 7.80 45.94 -17.48
CA CYS A 378 7.76 45.54 -18.89
C CYS A 378 9.15 45.30 -19.50
N SER A 379 10.06 44.71 -18.72
CA SER A 379 11.43 44.38 -19.13
C SER A 379 11.69 42.88 -19.32
N GLY A 380 10.65 42.05 -19.18
CA GLY A 380 10.75 40.59 -19.27
C GLY A 380 11.01 40.08 -20.69
N SER A 381 11.22 38.76 -20.80
CA SER A 381 11.28 38.10 -22.12
C SER A 381 9.93 38.22 -22.82
N ASN A 382 9.97 38.52 -24.12
CA ASN A 382 8.80 38.68 -24.99
C ASN A 382 7.82 39.78 -24.55
N GLU A 383 8.31 40.78 -23.82
CA GLU A 383 7.54 41.94 -23.37
C GLU A 383 7.88 43.22 -24.15
N GLU A 384 6.86 44.00 -24.49
CA GLU A 384 6.98 45.27 -25.20
C GLU A 384 6.12 46.37 -24.52
N LEU A 385 6.78 47.47 -24.13
CA LEU A 385 6.14 48.64 -23.53
C LEU A 385 5.72 49.64 -24.61
N ILE A 386 4.43 49.80 -24.82
CA ILE A 386 3.86 50.64 -25.88
C ILE A 386 3.13 51.85 -25.28
N SER A 387 3.37 53.04 -25.84
CA SER A 387 2.59 54.25 -25.56
C SER A 387 1.50 54.43 -26.63
N CYS A 388 0.25 54.49 -26.22
CA CYS A 388 -0.94 54.55 -27.06
C CYS A 388 -1.46 56.00 -27.21
N PRO A 389 -1.81 56.47 -28.42
CA PRO A 389 -1.88 55.72 -29.67
C PRO A 389 -0.51 55.38 -30.27
N HIS A 390 -0.40 54.18 -30.84
CA HIS A 390 0.80 53.62 -31.44
C HIS A 390 0.51 53.09 -32.85
N THR A 391 1.48 53.20 -33.75
CA THR A 391 1.40 52.67 -35.12
C THR A 391 2.73 51.98 -35.46
N GLY A 392 2.88 50.75 -34.97
CA GLY A 392 4.00 49.88 -35.26
C GLY A 392 3.81 49.10 -36.57
N LEU A 393 4.80 48.29 -36.93
CA LEU A 393 4.72 47.40 -38.09
C LEU A 393 3.96 46.09 -37.81
N LYS A 394 4.00 45.62 -36.55
CA LYS A 394 3.22 44.48 -36.07
C LYS A 394 2.06 44.96 -35.21
N ILE A 395 2.39 45.59 -34.07
CA ILE A 395 1.39 46.00 -33.08
C ILE A 395 0.85 47.40 -33.38
N LEU A 396 -0.46 47.53 -33.31
CA LEU A 396 -1.19 48.80 -33.36
C LEU A 396 -1.90 49.03 -32.03
N CYS A 397 -1.91 50.27 -31.52
CA CYS A 397 -2.69 50.63 -30.34
C CYS A 397 -3.50 51.91 -30.56
N SER A 398 -4.78 51.91 -30.22
CA SER A 398 -5.64 53.11 -30.16
C SER A 398 -6.33 53.26 -28.81
N LEU A 399 -6.79 54.48 -28.53
CA LEU A 399 -7.67 54.76 -27.39
C LEU A 399 -9.12 54.83 -27.88
N GLU A 400 -9.94 53.89 -27.42
CA GLU A 400 -11.35 53.75 -27.79
C GLU A 400 -12.31 54.22 -26.68
N ASN A 401 -13.61 54.27 -26.99
CA ASN A 401 -14.68 54.59 -26.03
C ASN A 401 -14.40 55.89 -25.25
N ASN A 402 -14.08 56.98 -25.97
CA ASN A 402 -13.67 58.28 -25.41
C ASN A 402 -12.43 58.22 -24.50
N GLY A 403 -11.50 57.30 -24.76
CA GLY A 403 -10.25 57.15 -23.99
C GLY A 403 -10.42 56.36 -22.70
N THR A 404 -11.40 55.46 -22.64
CA THR A 404 -11.64 54.55 -21.50
C THR A 404 -11.15 53.12 -21.75
N HIS A 405 -10.67 52.83 -22.97
CA HIS A 405 -10.16 51.52 -23.34
C HIS A 405 -8.94 51.65 -24.27
N PHE A 406 -7.99 50.73 -24.13
CA PHE A 406 -6.93 50.48 -25.10
C PHE A 406 -7.40 49.39 -26.06
N LYS A 407 -7.40 49.67 -27.37
CA LYS A 407 -7.61 48.67 -28.42
C LYS A 407 -6.24 48.32 -29.01
N VAL A 408 -5.89 47.03 -28.99
CA VAL A 408 -4.55 46.54 -29.35
C VAL A 408 -4.69 45.44 -30.39
N SER A 409 -4.03 45.58 -31.53
CA SER A 409 -4.12 44.67 -32.69
C SER A 409 -2.75 44.18 -33.13
N GLY A 410 -2.71 43.00 -33.78
CA GLY A 410 -1.47 42.38 -34.29
C GLY A 410 -0.76 41.51 -33.26
N LEU A 411 -1.55 40.77 -32.47
CA LEU A 411 -1.09 39.94 -31.36
C LEU A 411 -1.22 38.44 -31.71
N ASP A 412 -0.15 37.67 -31.56
CA ASP A 412 -0.12 36.21 -31.79
C ASP A 412 -0.57 35.45 -30.53
N ASN A 413 -0.16 35.92 -29.36
CA ASN A 413 -0.69 35.57 -28.04
C ASN A 413 -1.07 36.87 -27.34
N SER A 414 -1.83 36.86 -26.24
CA SER A 414 -2.29 38.14 -25.67
C SER A 414 -2.43 38.15 -24.16
N ALA A 415 -1.34 38.47 -23.48
CA ALA A 415 -1.39 39.10 -22.17
C ALA A 415 -1.07 40.59 -22.32
N VAL A 416 -2.05 41.45 -22.08
CA VAL A 416 -1.87 42.90 -22.15
C VAL A 416 -2.39 43.56 -20.89
N ILE A 417 -1.63 44.52 -20.39
CA ILE A 417 -1.82 45.13 -19.08
C ILE A 417 -1.61 46.65 -19.20
N GLU A 418 -2.50 47.42 -18.59
CA GLU A 418 -2.37 48.86 -18.47
C GLU A 418 -1.12 49.19 -17.63
N TYR A 419 -0.29 50.08 -18.13
CA TYR A 419 0.99 50.44 -17.51
C TYR A 419 0.95 51.87 -16.98
N MET A 420 1.54 52.11 -15.81
CA MET A 420 1.63 53.43 -15.19
C MET A 420 3.08 53.76 -14.83
N ASP A 421 3.62 54.83 -15.42
CA ASP A 421 4.91 55.39 -15.01
C ASP A 421 4.85 55.80 -13.53
N GLY A 422 5.79 55.32 -12.72
CA GLY A 422 6.02 55.81 -11.37
C GLY A 422 5.69 54.84 -10.23
N CYS A 423 5.22 53.62 -10.49
CA CYS A 423 5.24 52.58 -9.46
C CYS A 423 5.55 51.18 -10.00
N ALA A 424 6.85 50.89 -10.09
CA ALA A 424 7.33 49.54 -10.28
C ALA A 424 7.11 48.74 -8.98
N LEU A 425 6.01 47.99 -8.89
CA LEU A 425 5.74 46.98 -7.88
C LEU A 425 6.96 46.10 -7.59
N ASN A 426 7.40 46.04 -6.34
CA ASN A 426 8.54 45.22 -5.95
C ASN A 426 8.07 44.16 -4.95
N TRP A 427 7.55 43.05 -5.49
CA TRP A 427 6.98 41.96 -4.73
C TRP A 427 8.06 41.13 -4.03
N ASN A 428 8.20 41.34 -2.72
CA ASN A 428 8.97 40.48 -1.84
C ASN A 428 8.08 39.34 -1.33
N CYS A 429 8.38 38.12 -1.74
CA CYS A 429 7.65 36.93 -1.33
C CYS A 429 8.43 36.09 -0.33
N THR A 430 7.73 35.53 0.66
CA THR A 430 8.28 34.48 1.52
C THR A 430 8.49 33.18 0.73
N SER A 431 9.35 32.29 1.26
CA SER A 431 9.48 30.93 0.75
C SER A 431 8.15 30.18 0.87
N TRP A 432 7.92 29.23 -0.04
CA TRP A 432 6.77 28.34 0.01
C TRP A 432 6.73 27.54 1.32
N SER A 433 5.55 27.43 1.94
CA SER A 433 5.30 26.56 3.10
C SER A 433 5.58 25.09 2.77
N PRO A 434 5.70 24.20 3.78
CA PRO A 434 5.58 22.77 3.57
C PRO A 434 4.28 22.42 2.81
N CYS A 435 4.30 21.30 2.09
CA CYS A 435 3.11 20.79 1.39
C CYS A 435 2.11 20.24 2.40
N SER A 436 0.90 20.79 2.44
CA SER A 436 -0.18 20.35 3.33
C SER A 436 -1.46 20.22 2.51
N ASN A 437 -2.14 19.08 2.58
CA ASN A 437 -3.34 18.78 1.79
C ASN A 437 -3.16 19.05 0.28
N GLY A 438 -1.97 18.75 -0.27
CA GLY A 438 -1.66 18.94 -1.69
C GLY A 438 -1.44 20.40 -2.12
N GLN A 439 -1.34 21.36 -1.19
CA GLN A 439 -0.96 22.76 -1.50
C GLN A 439 0.21 23.28 -0.65
N GLN A 440 1.01 24.16 -1.26
CA GLN A 440 1.94 25.06 -0.57
C GLN A 440 1.40 26.49 -0.65
N THR A 441 1.63 27.29 0.38
CA THR A 441 1.23 28.70 0.47
C THR A 441 2.44 29.61 0.67
N ARG A 442 2.34 30.89 0.32
CA ARG A 442 3.32 31.94 0.67
C ARG A 442 2.63 33.29 0.79
N THR A 443 3.32 34.24 1.41
CA THR A 443 2.92 35.66 1.46
C THR A 443 3.78 36.49 0.52
N CYS A 444 3.21 37.54 -0.07
CA CYS A 444 3.95 38.51 -0.88
C CYS A 444 3.51 39.94 -0.51
N GLU A 445 4.48 40.80 -0.23
CA GLU A 445 4.31 42.22 0.10
C GLU A 445 4.99 43.07 -0.99
N ASP A 446 4.35 44.17 -1.38
CA ASP A 446 4.95 45.13 -2.30
C ASP A 446 5.77 46.16 -1.51
N ILE A 447 7.09 46.10 -1.65
CA ILE A 447 8.03 47.01 -0.99
C ILE A 447 7.75 48.48 -1.35
N ASN A 448 7.28 48.73 -2.58
CA ASN A 448 7.11 50.09 -3.09
C ASN A 448 5.73 50.70 -2.78
N SER A 449 4.85 49.93 -2.12
CA SER A 449 3.53 50.39 -1.65
C SER A 449 2.67 51.04 -2.73
N CYS A 450 2.73 50.50 -3.95
CA CYS A 450 2.01 50.94 -5.14
C CYS A 450 0.48 50.81 -5.04
N GLY A 451 -0.02 50.13 -4.00
CA GLY A 451 -1.44 50.03 -3.68
C GLY A 451 -2.22 48.99 -4.50
N THR A 452 -1.61 48.40 -5.52
CA THR A 452 -2.28 47.40 -6.40
C THR A 452 -1.81 45.97 -6.14
N ASN A 453 -2.66 44.98 -6.48
CA ASN A 453 -2.33 43.55 -6.44
C ASN A 453 -1.92 42.99 -7.81
N LEU A 454 -1.67 43.86 -8.78
CA LEU A 454 -1.22 43.49 -10.12
C LEU A 454 0.19 42.89 -10.10
N GLY A 455 0.48 41.92 -10.98
CA GLY A 455 1.76 41.21 -11.00
C GLY A 455 2.08 40.43 -9.72
N LYS A 456 1.15 40.34 -8.76
CA LYS A 456 1.39 39.68 -7.46
C LYS A 456 1.61 38.19 -7.69
N PRO A 457 2.79 37.64 -7.35
CA PRO A 457 3.08 36.23 -7.60
C PRO A 457 2.09 35.32 -6.89
N ASN A 458 1.73 34.19 -7.52
CA ASN A 458 0.76 33.22 -6.99
C ASN A 458 1.07 32.90 -5.51
N LEU A 459 0.06 33.04 -4.64
CA LEU A 459 0.19 32.81 -3.19
C LEU A 459 -0.06 31.35 -2.78
N THR A 460 -0.62 30.55 -3.69
CA THR A 460 -0.82 29.11 -3.55
C THR A 460 -0.23 28.39 -4.77
N LYS A 461 0.21 27.15 -4.59
CA LYS A 461 0.48 26.23 -5.69
C LYS A 461 0.20 24.80 -5.25
N SER A 462 -0.21 23.95 -6.19
CA SER A 462 -0.34 22.51 -5.96
C SER A 462 1.03 21.87 -5.73
N CYS A 463 1.07 20.82 -4.91
CA CYS A 463 2.26 20.01 -4.66
C CYS A 463 1.88 18.53 -4.58
N SER A 464 2.53 17.73 -5.41
CA SER A 464 2.41 16.26 -5.38
C SER A 464 3.32 15.71 -4.29
N ALA A 465 2.83 15.67 -3.05
CA ALA A 465 3.57 15.06 -1.94
C ALA A 465 2.81 13.84 -1.40
N TYR A 466 3.32 12.65 -1.70
CA TYR A 466 3.26 11.56 -0.74
C TYR A 466 4.11 12.00 0.45
N CYS A 467 3.48 12.44 1.54
CA CYS A 467 4.19 12.72 2.78
C CYS A 467 4.57 11.37 3.39
N THR A 468 5.82 10.93 3.19
CA THR A 468 6.32 9.71 3.82
C THR A 468 6.68 10.04 5.27
N PRO A 469 5.97 9.48 6.27
CA PRO A 469 6.28 9.73 7.67
C PRO A 469 7.66 9.15 8.02
N ASP A 470 8.45 9.90 8.78
CA ASP A 470 9.77 9.50 9.27
C ASP A 470 9.69 9.26 10.78
N TRP A 471 9.37 8.03 11.14
CA TRP A 471 9.07 7.61 12.50
C TRP A 471 10.33 7.43 13.35
N ASN A 472 10.60 8.41 14.21
CA ASN A 472 11.62 8.29 15.24
C ASN A 472 10.99 7.80 16.55
N CYS A 473 11.42 6.63 17.03
CA CYS A 473 10.89 5.99 18.23
C CYS A 473 11.93 5.96 19.35
N THR A 474 11.50 6.24 20.59
CA THR A 474 12.34 6.07 21.78
C THR A 474 12.70 4.60 22.00
N SER A 475 13.75 4.36 22.80
CA SER A 475 14.02 3.05 23.39
C SER A 475 12.80 2.53 24.18
N TRP A 476 12.68 1.20 24.27
CA TRP A 476 11.69 0.53 25.10
C TRP A 476 11.93 0.81 26.59
N GLN A 477 10.87 1.01 27.36
CA GLN A 477 10.88 1.32 28.78
C GLN A 477 9.84 0.45 29.55
N PRO A 478 10.15 0.02 30.78
CA PRO A 478 11.47 0.02 31.41
C PRO A 478 12.48 -0.82 30.61
N GLU A 479 13.78 -0.59 30.82
CA GLU A 479 14.85 -1.25 30.03
C GLU A 479 14.91 -2.77 30.28
N GLU A 480 14.77 -3.19 31.53
CA GLU A 480 14.44 -4.57 31.91
C GLU A 480 12.92 -4.80 31.89
N CYS A 481 12.47 -6.05 31.69
CA CYS A 481 11.05 -6.37 31.66
C CYS A 481 10.42 -6.15 33.03
N SER A 482 9.32 -5.40 33.11
CA SER A 482 8.59 -5.20 34.37
C SER A 482 7.81 -6.45 34.80
N GLU A 483 7.46 -6.56 36.08
CA GLU A 483 6.59 -7.65 36.61
C GLU A 483 5.25 -7.78 35.84
N ASN A 484 4.80 -6.70 35.19
CA ASN A 484 3.60 -6.66 34.35
C ASN A 484 3.83 -7.20 32.91
N GLY A 485 5.00 -7.79 32.63
CA GLY A 485 5.31 -8.47 31.36
C GLY A 485 5.27 -7.59 30.12
N THR A 486 5.36 -6.26 30.28
CA THR A 486 5.14 -5.28 29.19
C THR A 486 6.20 -4.19 29.20
N GLN A 487 6.62 -3.77 28.00
CA GLN A 487 7.45 -2.59 27.75
C GLN A 487 6.73 -1.65 26.76
N THR A 488 6.91 -0.34 26.91
CA THR A 488 6.34 0.69 26.02
C THR A 488 7.43 1.61 25.44
N ARG A 489 7.11 2.33 24.35
CA ARG A 489 7.94 3.39 23.77
C ARG A 489 7.06 4.47 23.13
N VAL A 490 7.63 5.61 22.79
CA VAL A 490 6.93 6.69 22.07
C VAL A 490 7.53 6.85 20.69
N CYS A 491 6.70 6.90 19.65
CA CYS A 491 7.09 7.18 18.28
C CYS A 491 6.55 8.54 17.84
N THR A 492 7.40 9.37 17.23
CA THR A 492 7.03 10.69 16.71
C THR A 492 7.47 10.79 15.26
N ASP A 493 6.55 11.16 14.38
CA ASP A 493 6.85 11.45 12.97
C ASP A 493 7.54 12.82 12.87
N ILE A 494 8.80 12.82 12.43
CA ILE A 494 9.59 14.03 12.23
C ILE A 494 8.98 14.93 11.15
N ASN A 495 8.31 14.34 10.15
CA ASN A 495 7.73 15.05 9.01
C ASN A 495 6.33 15.61 9.28
N SER A 496 5.70 15.24 10.40
CA SER A 496 4.35 15.69 10.80
C SER A 496 3.27 15.45 9.72
N CYS A 497 3.35 14.32 9.01
CA CYS A 497 2.46 13.93 7.92
C CYS A 497 1.02 13.63 8.36
N GLY A 498 0.79 13.33 9.65
CA GLY A 498 -0.56 13.15 10.21
C GLY A 498 -1.26 11.83 9.85
N THR A 499 -0.53 10.85 9.34
CA THR A 499 -0.95 9.44 9.20
C THR A 499 -0.22 8.57 10.24
N ASP A 500 -0.79 7.42 10.60
CA ASP A 500 -0.12 6.36 11.37
C ASP A 500 0.54 5.28 10.47
N ASP A 501 0.54 5.46 9.14
CA ASP A 501 1.17 4.54 8.19
C ASP A 501 2.66 4.32 8.51
N GLY A 502 3.09 3.06 8.56
CA GLY A 502 4.45 2.69 8.93
C GLY A 502 4.81 2.93 10.40
N LYS A 503 3.89 3.41 11.25
CA LYS A 503 4.16 3.61 12.67
C LYS A 503 4.42 2.28 13.35
N SER A 504 5.62 2.14 13.91
CA SER A 504 5.98 0.92 14.64
C SER A 504 5.24 0.84 15.98
N PRO A 505 4.85 -0.37 16.45
CA PRO A 505 4.04 -0.51 17.66
C PRO A 505 4.72 0.05 18.92
N GLU A 506 3.93 0.72 19.76
CA GLU A 506 4.37 1.44 20.97
C GLU A 506 4.28 0.59 22.26
N SER A 507 3.76 -0.63 22.18
CA SER A 507 3.71 -1.62 23.27
C SER A 507 4.18 -2.99 22.77
N LYS A 508 4.87 -3.75 23.63
CA LYS A 508 5.18 -5.16 23.41
C LYS A 508 5.18 -5.94 24.72
N THR A 509 4.87 -7.22 24.66
CA THR A 509 5.06 -8.15 25.77
C THR A 509 6.50 -8.65 25.84
N CYS A 510 6.95 -8.96 27.05
CA CYS A 510 8.24 -9.56 27.35
C CYS A 510 8.07 -10.61 28.46
N LYS A 511 8.87 -11.67 28.43
CA LYS A 511 8.98 -12.63 29.54
C LYS A 511 10.28 -12.35 30.29
N GLU A 512 10.23 -12.38 31.63
CA GLU A 512 11.45 -12.42 32.43
C GLU A 512 12.30 -13.63 32.00
N GLY A 513 13.58 -13.38 31.71
CA GLY A 513 14.54 -14.45 31.50
C GLY A 513 14.71 -15.23 32.81
N SER A 514 14.51 -16.54 32.78
CA SER A 514 14.66 -17.45 33.92
C SER A 514 16.12 -17.51 34.42
N GLY A 515 16.53 -16.47 35.15
CA GLY A 515 17.85 -16.29 35.76
C GLY A 515 18.02 -17.22 36.97
N SER A 516 18.30 -18.49 36.70
CA SER A 516 18.31 -19.59 37.67
C SER A 516 19.00 -19.30 39.03
N GLY A 517 18.19 -18.90 40.03
CA GLY A 517 18.62 -18.70 41.42
C GLY A 517 19.17 -19.97 42.12
N LEU A 518 19.07 -21.14 41.49
CA LEU A 518 19.57 -22.42 41.98
C LEU A 518 21.11 -22.48 42.08
N TRP A 519 21.84 -21.76 41.22
CA TRP A 519 23.31 -21.82 41.22
C TRP A 519 23.94 -21.31 42.53
N ARG A 520 23.30 -20.34 43.20
CA ARG A 520 23.73 -19.87 44.53
C ARG A 520 23.58 -20.96 45.59
N TRP A 521 22.50 -21.73 45.56
CA TRP A 521 22.28 -22.84 46.49
C TRP A 521 23.24 -24.01 46.24
N ILE A 522 23.55 -24.33 44.98
CA ILE A 522 24.53 -25.36 44.62
C ILE A 522 25.92 -25.03 45.19
N ILE A 523 26.38 -23.78 45.07
CA ILE A 523 27.66 -23.34 45.66
C ILE A 523 27.66 -23.49 47.19
N ILE A 524 26.58 -23.11 47.87
CA ILE A 524 26.47 -23.23 49.34
C ILE A 524 26.49 -24.69 49.79
N ILE A 525 25.76 -25.57 49.09
CA ILE A 525 25.73 -27.02 49.40
C ILE A 525 27.12 -27.64 49.17
N LEU A 526 27.79 -27.32 48.06
CA LEU A 526 29.15 -27.80 47.79
C LEU A 526 30.16 -27.29 48.84
N ALA A 527 30.06 -26.04 49.29
CA ALA A 527 30.91 -25.51 50.35
C ALA A 527 30.71 -26.22 51.70
N ILE A 528 29.46 -26.56 52.05
CA ILE A 528 29.16 -27.34 53.27
C ILE A 528 29.74 -28.75 53.16
N ILE A 529 29.53 -29.43 52.03
CA ILE A 529 30.08 -30.78 51.79
C ILE A 529 31.62 -30.76 51.86
N PHE A 530 32.27 -29.78 51.23
CA PHE A 530 33.73 -29.64 51.25
C PHE A 530 34.25 -29.35 52.66
N GLY A 531 33.54 -28.52 53.44
CA GLY A 531 33.84 -28.28 54.86
C GLY A 531 33.77 -29.55 55.71
N VAL A 532 32.73 -30.37 55.52
CA VAL A 532 32.59 -31.67 56.22
C VAL A 532 33.71 -32.64 55.82
N ILE A 533 34.09 -32.69 54.53
CA ILE A 533 35.20 -33.52 54.03
C ILE A 533 36.54 -33.04 54.64
N ILE A 534 36.80 -31.74 54.71
CA ILE A 534 38.00 -31.19 55.35
C ILE A 534 38.05 -31.56 56.83
N ILE A 535 36.93 -31.43 57.56
CA ILE A 535 36.86 -31.81 58.99
C ILE A 535 37.12 -33.31 59.15
N ALA A 536 36.53 -34.17 58.30
CA ALA A 536 36.80 -35.61 58.31
C ALA A 536 38.27 -35.93 58.01
N LEU A 537 38.90 -35.25 57.04
CA LEU A 537 40.32 -35.40 56.72
C LEU A 537 41.24 -34.89 57.83
N ILE A 538 40.88 -33.80 58.53
CA ILE A 538 41.63 -33.32 59.71
C ILE A 538 41.53 -34.33 60.85
N ILE A 539 40.34 -34.91 61.10
CA ILE A 539 40.18 -35.98 62.10
C ILE A 539 41.00 -37.21 61.70
N LEU A 540 40.96 -37.63 60.44
CA LEU A 540 41.77 -38.74 59.91
C LEU A 540 43.27 -38.45 60.05
N TRP A 541 43.70 -37.23 59.74
CA TRP A 541 45.08 -36.77 59.88
C TRP A 541 45.54 -36.69 61.33
N LEU A 542 44.67 -36.30 62.28
CA LEU A 542 44.95 -36.35 63.73
C LEU A 542 45.06 -37.80 64.24
N ILE A 543 44.31 -38.74 63.66
CA ILE A 543 44.42 -40.18 63.94
C ILE A 543 45.73 -40.76 63.36
N ILE A 544 46.14 -40.33 62.16
CA ILE A 544 47.36 -40.79 61.48
C ILE A 544 48.62 -40.16 62.07
N SER A 545 48.60 -38.87 62.41
CA SER A 545 49.75 -38.14 63.01
C SER A 545 50.06 -38.61 64.44
N LYS A 546 49.06 -39.12 65.18
CA LYS A 546 49.30 -39.86 66.44
C LYS A 546 50.05 -41.19 66.27
N ARG A 547 50.31 -41.67 65.04
CA ARG A 547 50.92 -42.97 64.75
C ARG A 547 52.31 -42.95 64.12
N LYS A 548 52.91 -41.79 63.82
CA LYS A 548 54.29 -41.72 63.29
C LYS A 548 55.14 -40.65 63.98
N SER A 549 55.77 -41.06 65.08
CA SER A 549 57.04 -40.50 65.54
C SER A 549 58.19 -41.36 65.01
N GLY A 550 59.30 -40.72 64.61
CA GLY A 550 60.40 -41.33 63.85
C GLY A 550 60.11 -41.45 62.34
N SER A 551 61.06 -41.27 61.42
CA SER A 551 62.48 -40.88 61.55
C SER A 551 63.01 -40.37 60.20
N ALA A 552 64.05 -39.51 60.26
CA ALA A 552 65.12 -39.21 59.30
C ALA A 552 65.51 -40.37 58.32
N GLU A 553 66.13 -40.21 57.13
CA GLU A 553 66.73 -39.08 56.34
C GLU A 553 66.92 -39.56 54.86
N GLY A 554 67.42 -38.84 53.84
CA GLY A 554 67.89 -37.45 53.70
C GLY A 554 68.74 -37.24 52.39
N GLN A 555 68.68 -36.04 51.77
CA GLN A 555 69.47 -35.55 50.59
C GLN A 555 69.16 -36.23 49.22
N VAL A 556 69.29 -35.61 48.03
CA VAL A 556 70.40 -34.80 47.45
C VAL A 556 69.90 -33.58 46.62
N GLN A 557 70.85 -32.70 46.29
CA GLN A 557 70.82 -31.30 45.85
C GLN A 557 71.06 -31.13 44.33
N GLU A 558 70.34 -30.22 43.65
CA GLU A 558 70.87 -29.35 42.57
C GLU A 558 69.89 -28.22 42.18
N SER A 559 70.39 -27.14 41.56
CA SER A 559 69.67 -25.89 41.22
C SER A 559 70.48 -25.06 40.19
N PRO A 560 69.99 -23.89 39.74
CA PRO A 560 69.04 -23.60 38.66
C PRO A 560 69.78 -23.08 37.39
N PRO A 561 69.17 -22.42 36.37
CA PRO A 561 68.77 -20.99 36.47
C PRO A 561 67.54 -20.57 35.61
N GLN A 562 67.30 -19.26 35.53
CA GLN A 562 66.11 -18.57 34.97
C GLN A 562 66.31 -17.99 33.55
N SER A 563 65.22 -17.46 32.96
CA SER A 563 65.15 -16.27 32.06
C SER A 563 65.61 -16.42 30.59
N PRO A 564 65.38 -15.44 29.67
CA PRO A 564 64.34 -14.37 29.53
C PRO A 564 63.69 -14.34 28.09
N PRO A 565 62.89 -13.32 27.66
CA PRO A 565 62.21 -13.31 26.34
C PRO A 565 62.98 -12.56 25.22
N PRO A 566 62.48 -12.61 23.98
CA PRO A 566 62.52 -11.44 23.06
C PRO A 566 61.18 -11.27 22.28
N SER A 567 60.52 -10.10 22.29
CA SER A 567 60.73 -8.89 21.47
C SER A 567 59.82 -8.82 20.22
N ASP A 568 58.98 -7.79 20.19
CA ASP A 568 58.30 -7.23 18.99
C ASP A 568 59.34 -6.79 17.93
N PRO A 569 59.00 -6.79 16.63
CA PRO A 569 58.74 -5.47 16.02
C PRO A 569 57.60 -5.40 14.99
N GLN A 570 56.93 -4.24 15.01
CA GLN A 570 55.91 -3.72 14.10
C GLN A 570 56.34 -3.50 12.61
N ILE A 571 55.35 -3.03 11.81
CA ILE A 571 55.45 -2.20 10.56
C ILE A 571 55.51 -3.01 9.23
N PRO A 572 54.86 -2.57 8.10
CA PRO A 572 53.85 -1.53 7.88
C PRO A 572 52.54 -1.98 7.19
N GLN A 573 51.59 -1.04 7.10
CA GLN A 573 50.46 -0.99 6.16
C GLN A 573 50.91 -1.03 4.68
N GLN A 574 50.01 -1.42 3.78
CA GLN A 574 50.02 -0.95 2.39
C GLN A 574 48.63 -0.44 1.98
N GLU A 575 48.63 0.67 1.26
CA GLU A 575 47.47 1.28 0.62
C GLU A 575 47.03 0.47 -0.60
N GLN A 576 45.72 0.46 -0.89
CA GLN A 576 45.22 0.31 -2.26
C GLN A 576 44.24 1.45 -2.56
N GLN A 577 44.63 2.30 -3.52
CA GLN A 577 43.76 3.26 -4.19
C GLN A 577 43.36 2.74 -5.58
N VAL A 578 42.45 3.48 -6.22
CA VAL A 578 42.08 3.41 -7.66
C VAL A 578 41.18 2.18 -7.95
N GLN A 579 40.03 2.31 -8.62
CA GLN A 579 39.79 3.09 -9.83
C GLN A 579 38.35 3.62 -9.97
N GLN A 580 38.20 4.86 -10.43
CA GLN A 580 36.94 5.42 -10.93
C GLN A 580 36.71 5.01 -12.39
N VAL A 581 35.44 4.89 -12.80
CA VAL A 581 35.02 4.77 -14.20
C VAL A 581 34.01 5.86 -14.50
N GLN A 582 34.17 6.56 -15.62
CA GLN A 582 33.25 7.57 -16.16
C GLN A 582 32.68 7.10 -17.52
N PRO A 583 31.58 7.71 -18.01
CA PRO A 583 30.63 7.03 -18.89
C PRO A 583 30.97 7.10 -20.39
N PHE A 584 30.33 6.20 -21.14
CA PHE A 584 30.32 6.19 -22.60
C PHE A 584 29.05 6.87 -23.14
N GLN A 585 29.13 7.48 -24.32
CA GLN A 585 28.02 8.17 -24.98
C GLN A 585 27.92 7.73 -26.46
N GLN A 586 26.74 7.98 -27.05
CA GLN A 586 26.40 7.97 -28.49
C GLN A 586 26.32 6.61 -29.21
N ALA A 587 25.11 6.27 -29.66
CA ALA A 587 24.69 6.57 -31.04
C ALA A 587 23.20 7.00 -31.03
#